data_AF-A0A3C0QI75-F1
#
_entry.id   AF-A0A3C0QI75-F1
#
_cell.length_a   1.000
_cell.length_b   1.000
_cell.length_c   1.000
_cell.angle_alpha   90.00
_cell.angle_beta   90.00
_cell.angle_gamma   90.00
#
_symmetry.space_group_name_H-M   'P 1'
#
loop_
_entity.id
_entity.type
_entity.pdbx_description
1 polymer ?
#
loop_
_entity_poly.entity_id
_entity_poly.type
_entity_poly.pdbx_seq_one_letter_code
_entity_poly.pdbx_strand_id
1 'polypeptide(L)'
;MKSDFILEIGTEELPPSCIREGLNSLKVLLEKNFLENRIKFNSFSAYNSPRRMAIYVKGVSDIQETAEKTIMGPPKKIAYGPDGKLSRAAIGFARNLGIE
;
A
#
# COMPACT_ATOMS: atom_id res chain seq x y z
N MET A 1 -18.50 0.54 1.64
CA MET A 1 -19.03 0.11 0.33
C MET A 1 -17.87 -0.59 -0.40
N LYS A 2 -18.13 -1.36 -1.46
CA LYS A 2 -17.09 -2.06 -2.21
C LYS A 2 -17.31 -1.79 -3.68
N SER A 3 -16.24 -1.49 -4.38
CA SER A 3 -16.25 -1.14 -5.80
C SER A 3 -15.36 -2.11 -6.56
N ASP A 4 -15.66 -2.36 -7.83
CA ASP A 4 -14.76 -3.12 -8.68
C ASP A 4 -13.74 -2.18 -9.33
N PHE A 5 -12.53 -2.66 -9.52
CA PHE A 5 -11.42 -1.92 -10.11
C PHE A 5 -10.90 -2.65 -11.34
N ILE A 6 -10.51 -1.89 -12.36
CA ILE A 6 -9.84 -2.44 -13.54
C ILE A 6 -8.57 -1.64 -13.84
N LEU A 7 -7.47 -2.36 -14.04
CA LEU A 7 -6.24 -1.82 -14.62
C LEU A 7 -6.08 -2.39 -16.02
N GLU A 8 -6.00 -1.51 -17.02
CA GLU A 8 -5.75 -1.89 -18.40
C GLU A 8 -4.46 -1.26 -18.90
N ILE A 9 -3.63 -2.07 -19.58
CA ILE A 9 -2.41 -1.64 -20.24
C ILE A 9 -2.57 -1.96 -21.72
N GLY A 10 -2.60 -0.92 -22.55
CA GLY A 10 -2.51 -1.05 -24.01
C GLY A 10 -1.07 -1.34 -24.43
N THR A 11 -0.90 -2.22 -25.41
CA THR A 11 0.41 -2.60 -25.95
C THR A 11 0.39 -2.57 -27.48
N GLU A 12 1.55 -2.56 -28.12
CA GLU A 12 1.67 -3.09 -29.48
C GLU A 12 1.28 -4.58 -29.54
N GLU A 13 1.29 -5.15 -30.73
CA GLU A 13 1.03 -6.57 -30.90
C GLU A 13 2.21 -7.38 -30.33
N LEU A 14 1.96 -8.05 -29.22
CA LEU A 14 2.98 -8.82 -28.49
C LEU A 14 2.82 -10.33 -28.72
N PRO A 15 3.90 -11.11 -28.69
CA PRO A 15 3.82 -12.56 -28.72
C PRO A 15 2.95 -13.11 -27.57
N PRO A 16 2.18 -14.21 -27.79
CA PRO A 16 1.33 -14.79 -26.75
C PRO A 16 2.06 -15.27 -25.49
N SER A 17 3.36 -15.56 -25.57
CA SER A 17 4.21 -15.88 -24.41
C SER A 17 4.48 -14.65 -23.56
N CYS A 18 4.95 -13.56 -24.18
CA CYS A 18 5.23 -12.29 -23.51
C CYS A 18 4.00 -11.74 -22.78
N ILE A 19 2.82 -11.82 -23.43
CA ILE A 19 1.56 -11.38 -22.80
C ILE A 19 1.25 -12.22 -21.55
N ARG A 20 1.41 -13.55 -21.61
CA ARG A 20 1.15 -14.44 -20.46
C ARG A 20 2.10 -14.17 -19.30
N GLU A 21 3.38 -14.03 -19.58
CA GLU A 21 4.40 -13.73 -18.57
C GLU A 21 4.16 -12.36 -17.93
N GLY A 22 3.88 -11.34 -18.75
CA GLY A 22 3.53 -10.01 -18.30
C GLY A 22 2.30 -9.98 -17.42
N LEU A 23 1.22 -10.67 -17.81
CA LEU A 23 -0.01 -10.74 -17.01
C LEU A 23 0.17 -11.44 -15.68
N ASN A 24 0.89 -12.57 -15.66
CA ASN A 24 1.16 -13.28 -14.41
C ASN A 24 1.98 -12.40 -13.46
N SER A 25 2.99 -11.72 -13.98
CA SER A 25 3.82 -10.80 -13.20
C SER A 25 3.00 -9.63 -12.67
N LEU A 26 2.17 -9.01 -13.51
CA LEU A 26 1.30 -7.89 -13.14
C LEU A 26 0.29 -8.29 -12.06
N LYS A 27 -0.33 -9.47 -12.20
CA LYS A 27 -1.27 -9.99 -11.20
C LYS A 27 -0.59 -10.15 -9.84
N VAL A 28 0.57 -10.79 -9.79
CA VAL A 28 1.34 -11.00 -8.54
C VAL A 28 1.75 -9.67 -7.92
N LEU A 29 2.23 -8.72 -8.74
CA LEU A 29 2.63 -7.39 -8.28
C LEU A 29 1.46 -6.64 -7.67
N LEU A 30 0.30 -6.62 -8.35
CA LEU A 30 -0.88 -5.93 -7.85
C LEU A 30 -1.42 -6.57 -6.58
N GLU A 31 -1.55 -7.90 -6.54
CA GLU A 31 -2.03 -8.62 -5.36
C GLU A 31 -1.13 -8.34 -4.14
N LYS A 32 0.19 -8.40 -4.32
CA LYS A 32 1.16 -8.03 -3.30
C LYS A 32 0.99 -6.58 -2.82
N ASN A 33 0.87 -5.62 -3.75
CA ASN A 33 0.69 -4.21 -3.39
C ASN A 33 -0.61 -3.96 -2.62
N PHE A 34 -1.71 -4.61 -3.00
CA PHE A 34 -2.97 -4.48 -2.27
C PHE A 34 -2.84 -5.01 -0.84
N LEU A 35 -2.18 -6.16 -0.66
CA LEU A 35 -1.93 -6.73 0.68
C LEU A 35 -1.02 -5.85 1.54
N GLU A 36 0.11 -5.39 1.00
CA GLU A 36 1.07 -4.53 1.71
C GLU A 36 0.45 -3.20 2.14
N ASN A 37 -0.44 -2.65 1.31
CA ASN A 37 -1.16 -1.44 1.60
C ASN A 37 -2.48 -1.69 2.36
N ARG A 38 -2.77 -2.92 2.83
CA ARG A 38 -4.01 -3.25 3.57
C ARG A 38 -5.29 -2.85 2.83
N ILE A 39 -5.29 -2.98 1.51
CA ILE A 39 -6.45 -2.77 0.66
C ILE A 39 -7.15 -4.12 0.50
N LYS A 40 -8.32 -4.26 1.11
CA LYS A 40 -9.12 -5.47 0.99
C LYS A 40 -9.72 -5.61 -0.42
N PHE A 41 -9.76 -6.83 -0.93
CA PHE A 41 -10.36 -7.21 -2.21
C PHE A 41 -10.98 -8.61 -2.09
N ASN A 42 -11.80 -9.02 -3.04
CA ASN A 42 -12.35 -10.37 -3.08
C ASN A 42 -11.56 -11.30 -4.01
N SER A 43 -11.23 -10.87 -5.23
CA SER A 43 -10.54 -11.71 -6.22
C SER A 43 -9.89 -10.91 -7.34
N PHE A 44 -8.84 -11.49 -7.93
CA PHE A 44 -8.16 -11.00 -9.12
C PHE A 44 -8.44 -11.89 -10.34
N SER A 45 -8.85 -11.28 -11.45
CA SER A 45 -9.04 -11.92 -12.75
C SER A 45 -8.17 -11.26 -13.82
N ALA A 46 -7.64 -12.09 -14.71
CA ALA A 46 -6.63 -11.74 -15.68
C ALA A 46 -7.19 -11.93 -17.09
N TYR A 47 -7.10 -10.91 -17.95
CA TYR A 47 -7.61 -10.92 -19.31
C TYR A 47 -6.59 -10.33 -20.28
N ASN A 48 -6.63 -10.78 -21.52
CA ASN A 48 -5.77 -10.24 -22.57
C ASN A 48 -6.40 -10.31 -23.95
N SER A 49 -5.85 -9.47 -24.82
CA SER A 49 -5.93 -9.55 -26.28
C SER A 49 -4.52 -9.29 -26.85
N PRO A 50 -4.27 -9.45 -28.15
CA PRO A 50 -2.95 -9.21 -28.73
C PRO A 50 -2.34 -7.82 -28.44
N ARG A 51 -3.19 -6.82 -28.16
CA ARG A 51 -2.79 -5.42 -27.93
C ARG A 51 -3.22 -4.87 -26.56
N ARG A 52 -3.61 -5.74 -25.62
CA ARG A 52 -4.07 -5.33 -24.29
C ARG A 52 -3.83 -6.40 -23.24
N MET A 53 -3.40 -5.97 -22.07
CA MET A 53 -3.45 -6.75 -20.82
C MET A 53 -4.37 -6.03 -19.84
N ALA A 54 -5.21 -6.79 -19.14
CA ALA A 54 -6.13 -6.23 -18.16
C ALA A 54 -6.20 -7.10 -16.90
N ILE A 55 -6.20 -6.45 -15.75
CA ILE A 55 -6.45 -7.06 -14.45
C ILE A 55 -7.72 -6.44 -13.88
N TYR A 56 -8.71 -7.28 -13.62
CA TYR A 56 -9.96 -6.91 -12.97
C TYR A 56 -9.94 -7.40 -11.52
N VAL A 57 -10.23 -6.49 -10.60
CA VAL A 57 -10.22 -6.75 -9.16
C VAL A 57 -11.61 -6.52 -8.61
N LYS A 58 -12.22 -7.60 -8.11
CA LYS A 58 -13.59 -7.57 -7.60
C LYS A 58 -13.62 -7.16 -6.14
N GLY A 59 -14.56 -6.29 -5.79
CA GLY A 59 -14.90 -5.96 -4.40
C GLY A 59 -13.77 -5.31 -3.62
N VAL A 60 -13.08 -4.36 -4.25
CA VAL A 60 -12.07 -3.51 -3.61
C VAL A 60 -12.75 -2.61 -2.59
N SER A 61 -12.18 -2.54 -1.39
CA SER A 61 -12.64 -1.60 -0.36
C SER A 61 -12.33 -0.17 -0.77
N ASP A 62 -13.31 0.73 -0.65
CA ASP A 62 -13.14 2.15 -0.97
C ASP A 62 -12.16 2.85 -0.02
N ILE A 63 -11.93 2.27 1.15
CA ILE A 63 -11.05 2.80 2.19
C ILE A 63 -10.08 1.70 2.59
N GLN A 64 -8.79 2.04 2.60
CA GLN A 64 -7.73 1.21 3.14
C GLN A 64 -7.96 0.95 4.63
N GLU A 65 -7.65 -0.25 5.12
CA GLU A 65 -7.79 -0.52 6.55
C GLU A 65 -6.88 0.35 7.40
N THR A 66 -7.46 0.87 8.50
CA THR A 66 -6.74 1.61 9.53
C THR A 66 -5.60 0.75 10.07
N ALA A 67 -4.43 1.35 10.21
CA ALA A 67 -3.33 0.77 10.95
C ALA A 67 -2.96 1.69 12.11
N GLU A 68 -2.89 1.12 13.30
CA GLU A 68 -2.33 1.77 14.47
C GLU A 68 -0.85 1.37 14.59
N LYS A 69 0.00 2.35 14.91
CA LYS A 69 1.42 2.12 15.12
C LYS A 69 1.79 2.63 16.50
N THR A 70 2.15 1.72 17.39
CA THR A 70 2.69 2.06 18.71
C THR A 70 4.20 2.26 18.60
N ILE A 71 4.67 3.46 18.94
CA ILE A 71 6.09 3.81 18.90
C ILE A 71 6.54 4.15 20.31
N MET A 72 7.53 3.41 20.81
CA MET A 72 8.12 3.64 22.12
C MET A 72 8.94 4.93 22.10
N GLY A 73 8.54 5.88 22.94
CA GLY A 73 9.26 7.13 23.14
C GLY A 73 10.46 6.99 24.08
N PRO A 74 11.23 8.08 24.25
CA PRO A 74 12.29 8.13 25.24
C PRO A 74 11.74 7.89 26.67
N PRO A 75 12.49 7.21 27.56
CA PRO A 75 12.08 7.02 28.95
C PRO A 75 11.66 8.33 29.62
N LYS A 76 10.62 8.31 30.44
CA LYS A 76 10.04 9.50 31.11
C LYS A 76 11.12 10.41 31.74
N LYS A 77 12.13 9.82 32.37
CA LYS A 77 13.26 10.51 33.01
C LYS A 77 14.09 11.42 32.09
N ILE A 78 14.16 11.11 30.79
CA ILE A 78 14.88 11.91 29.80
C ILE A 78 13.93 12.63 28.85
N ALA A 79 12.62 12.33 28.88
CA ALA A 79 11.61 12.99 28.07
C ALA A 79 11.24 14.38 28.64
N TYR A 80 11.35 14.55 29.95
CA TYR A 80 11.03 15.80 30.64
C TYR A 80 12.28 16.39 31.31
N GLY A 81 12.42 17.70 31.22
CA GLY A 81 13.41 18.48 31.94
C GLY A 81 13.01 18.71 33.41
N PRO A 82 13.91 19.32 34.20
CA PRO A 82 13.66 19.62 35.61
C PRO A 82 12.47 20.57 35.84
N ASP A 83 12.13 21.38 34.84
CA ASP A 83 11.01 22.33 34.82
C ASP A 83 9.69 21.70 34.35
N GLY A 84 9.67 20.38 34.12
CA GLY A 84 8.52 19.66 33.59
C GLY A 84 8.27 19.89 32.09
N LYS A 85 9.14 20.64 31.39
CA LYS A 85 9.02 20.83 29.93
C LYS A 85 9.61 19.66 29.18
N LEU A 86 9.20 19.50 27.91
CA LEU A 86 9.78 18.49 27.04
C LEU A 86 11.27 18.75 26.82
N SER A 87 12.07 17.70 26.96
CA SER A 87 13.50 17.76 26.66
C SER A 87 13.74 17.78 25.15
N ARG A 88 14.99 18.09 24.75
CA ARG A 88 15.40 17.95 23.34
C ARG A 88 15.17 16.55 22.78
N ALA A 89 15.30 15.51 23.60
CA ALA A 89 15.07 14.12 23.18
C ALA A 89 13.58 13.87 22.89
N ALA A 90 12.67 14.40 23.71
CA ALA A 90 11.23 14.28 23.47
C ALA A 90 10.77 15.12 22.28
N ILE A 91 11.28 16.34 22.14
CA ILE A 91 10.98 17.21 20.99
C ILE A 91 11.51 16.59 19.70
N GLY A 92 12.73 16.05 19.70
CA GLY A 92 13.29 15.34 18.56
C GLY A 92 12.49 14.09 18.19
N PHE A 93 12.01 13.34 19.19
CA PHE A 93 11.14 12.20 18.98
C PHE A 93 9.81 12.61 18.34
N ALA A 94 9.11 13.63 18.86
CA ALA A 94 7.86 14.12 18.30
C ALA A 94 8.03 14.61 16.85
N ARG A 95 9.08 15.39 16.58
CA ARG A 95 9.42 15.85 15.21
C ARG A 95 9.70 14.71 14.24
N ASN A 96 10.41 13.67 14.68
CA ASN A 96 10.66 12.48 13.85
C ASN A 96 9.36 11.74 13.50
N LEU A 97 8.29 11.94 14.27
CA LEU A 97 6.95 11.39 14.00
C LEU A 97 6.03 12.36 13.26
N GLY A 98 6.52 13.55 12.87
CA GLY A 98 5.72 14.58 12.21
C GLY A 98 4.72 15.28 13.14
N ILE A 99 4.97 15.25 14.46
CA ILE A 99 4.16 15.90 15.48
C ILE A 99 4.91 17.18 15.92
N GLU A 100 4.25 18.35 15.83
CA GLU A 100 4.80 19.66 16.23
C GLU A 100 4.28 20.13 17.59
#